data_AF-A0A949Z715-F1
#
_entry.id   AF-A0A949Z715-F1
#
_cell.length_a   1.000
_cell.length_b   1.000
_cell.length_c   1.000
_cell.angle_alpha   90.00
_cell.angle_beta   90.00
_cell.angle_gamma   90.00
#
_symmetry.space_group_name_H-M   'P 1'
#
loop_
_entity.id
_entity.type
_entity.pdbx_description
1 polymer ?
#
loop_
_entity_poly.entity_id
_entity_poly.type
_entity_poly.pdbx_seq_one_letter_code
_entity_poly.pdbx_strand_id
1 'polypeptide(L)'
;MSEHKIKENGLGTMVITGLVMVLLFAGFAFFLVAQGQSIPNVEEVHAQARLKNLADLNSDNQKVLTQYRWIDRSKGVVGIPIDRAMDLALAQLQANKPHPAGPVNPPVPPPQATPAPSPYGQKPAGQK
;
A
#
# COMPACT_ATOMS: atom_id res chain seq x y z
N MET A 1 -17.66 -9.69 -67.44
CA MET A 1 -17.21 -8.97 -66.23
C MET A 1 -16.55 -10.02 -65.34
N SER A 2 -15.24 -10.17 -65.25
CA SER A 2 -14.15 -9.23 -65.46
C SER A 2 -12.89 -10.06 -65.74
N GLU A 3 -12.40 -10.05 -66.98
CA GLU A 3 -11.12 -10.67 -67.29
C GLU A 3 -10.00 -9.80 -66.72
N HIS A 4 -9.41 -10.20 -65.59
CA HIS A 4 -8.16 -9.60 -65.13
C HIS A 4 -7.03 -10.11 -66.01
N LYS A 5 -6.81 -9.38 -67.10
CA LYS A 5 -5.67 -9.52 -68.01
C LYS A 5 -4.40 -9.15 -67.24
N ILE A 6 -3.76 -10.13 -66.60
CA ILE A 6 -2.45 -9.94 -65.96
C ILE A 6 -1.41 -9.82 -67.08
N LYS A 7 -1.22 -8.58 -67.55
CA LYS A 7 -0.10 -8.14 -68.38
C LYS A 7 1.22 -8.38 -67.63
N GLU A 8 2.29 -8.56 -68.39
CA GLU A 8 3.71 -8.85 -68.05
C GLU A 8 4.37 -7.91 -67.02
N ASN A 9 3.76 -7.69 -65.86
CA ASN A 9 4.22 -6.76 -64.82
C ASN A 9 4.35 -7.46 -63.45
N GLY A 10 4.35 -8.80 -63.42
CA GLY A 10 4.27 -9.61 -62.19
C GLY A 10 5.39 -9.33 -61.18
N LEU A 11 6.59 -8.99 -61.66
CA LEU A 11 7.73 -8.61 -60.81
C LEU A 11 7.52 -7.23 -60.18
N GLY A 12 7.03 -6.25 -60.96
CA GLY A 12 6.76 -4.90 -60.47
C GLY A 12 5.64 -4.88 -59.44
N THR A 13 4.56 -5.65 -59.66
CA THR A 13 3.46 -5.73 -58.69
C THR A 13 3.88 -6.40 -57.38
N MET A 14 4.70 -7.46 -57.41
CA MET A 14 5.21 -8.09 -56.18
C MET A 14 6.09 -7.14 -55.37
N VAL A 15 6.97 -6.38 -56.03
CA VAL A 15 7.85 -5.40 -55.37
C VAL A 15 7.04 -4.26 -54.77
N ILE A 16 6.03 -3.76 -55.49
CA ILE A 16 5.14 -2.70 -54.99
C ILE A 16 4.31 -3.20 -53.80
N THR A 17 3.73 -4.39 -53.86
CA THR A 17 2.96 -4.95 -52.75
C THR A 17 3.84 -5.20 -51.52
N GLY A 18 5.06 -5.69 -51.71
CA GLY A 18 6.06 -5.83 -50.64
C GLY A 18 6.41 -4.48 -50.00
N LEU A 19 6.66 -3.46 -50.82
CA LEU A 19 6.96 -2.10 -50.34
C LEU A 19 5.79 -1.51 -49.56
N VAL A 20 4.56 -1.68 -50.03
CA VAL A 20 3.35 -1.23 -49.33
C VAL A 20 3.20 -1.93 -47.99
N MET A 21 3.44 -3.25 -47.91
CA MET A 21 3.41 -3.99 -46.65
C MET A 21 4.49 -3.53 -45.67
N VAL A 22 5.70 -3.26 -46.15
CA VAL A 22 6.79 -2.71 -45.32
C VAL A 22 6.43 -1.32 -44.80
N LEU A 23 5.86 -0.46 -45.64
CA LEU A 23 5.43 0.88 -45.23
C LEU A 23 4.27 0.85 -44.24
N LEU A 24 3.30 -0.05 -44.42
CA LEU A 24 2.21 -0.25 -43.46
C LEU A 24 2.73 -0.78 -42.14
N PHE A 25 3.66 -1.74 -42.16
CA PHE A 25 4.26 -2.28 -40.94
C PHE A 25 5.12 -1.23 -40.22
N ALA A 26 5.93 -0.47 -40.96
CA ALA A 26 6.72 0.62 -40.40
C ALA A 26 5.84 1.74 -39.85
N GLY A 27 4.77 2.11 -40.55
CA GLY A 27 3.78 3.08 -40.09
C GLY A 27 3.04 2.60 -38.85
N PHE A 28 2.66 1.32 -38.79
CA PHE A 28 2.01 0.73 -37.62
C PHE A 28 2.95 0.62 -36.42
N ALA A 29 4.21 0.20 -36.62
CA ALA A 29 5.23 0.19 -35.59
C ALA A 29 5.53 1.60 -35.07
N PHE A 30 5.65 2.59 -35.97
CA PHE A 30 5.80 3.99 -35.61
C PHE A 30 4.58 4.50 -34.84
N PHE A 31 3.37 4.14 -35.27
CA PHE A 31 2.14 4.51 -34.58
C PHE A 31 2.08 3.90 -33.18
N LEU A 32 2.47 2.64 -32.99
CA LEU A 32 2.55 2.00 -31.67
C LEU A 32 3.58 2.67 -30.76
N VAL A 33 4.74 3.07 -31.30
CA VAL A 33 5.77 3.80 -30.54
C VAL A 33 5.34 5.24 -30.24
N ALA A 34 4.68 5.91 -31.18
CA ALA A 34 4.12 7.26 -31.01
C ALA A 34 2.93 7.28 -30.04
N GLN A 35 2.15 6.21 -29.98
CA GLN A 35 1.13 5.94 -28.97
C GLN A 35 1.71 5.45 -27.65
N GLY A 36 3.04 5.46 -27.52
CA GLY A 36 3.82 4.96 -26.39
C GLY A 36 3.10 5.17 -25.08
N GLN A 37 2.39 4.11 -24.67
CA GLN A 37 1.92 3.95 -23.31
C GLN A 37 3.21 3.95 -22.49
N SER A 38 3.52 5.07 -21.86
CA SER A 38 4.62 5.14 -20.91
C SER A 38 4.34 4.07 -19.88
N ILE A 39 5.06 2.95 -19.92
CA ILE A 39 5.04 1.97 -18.85
C ILE A 39 5.49 2.78 -17.63
N PRO A 40 4.57 3.10 -16.69
CA PRO A 40 4.92 3.98 -15.60
C PRO A 40 6.06 3.29 -14.87
N ASN A 41 7.14 4.02 -14.59
CA ASN A 41 8.25 3.39 -13.91
C ASN A 41 7.70 2.83 -12.58
N VAL A 42 8.13 1.62 -12.23
CA VAL A 42 7.55 0.89 -11.09
C VAL A 42 7.67 1.72 -9.80
N GLU A 43 8.73 2.54 -9.70
CA GLU A 43 8.96 3.46 -8.59
C GLU A 43 7.91 4.57 -8.47
N GLU A 44 7.48 5.18 -9.56
CA GLU A 44 6.45 6.23 -9.61
C GLU A 44 5.09 5.65 -9.19
N VAL A 45 4.79 4.43 -9.63
CA VAL A 45 3.57 3.73 -9.21
C VAL A 45 3.58 3.51 -7.70
N HIS A 46 4.70 3.03 -7.14
CA HIS A 46 4.83 2.83 -5.69
C HIS A 46 4.85 4.16 -4.92
N ALA A 47 5.49 5.20 -5.45
CA ALA A 47 5.48 6.54 -4.85
C ALA A 47 4.06 7.11 -4.80
N GLN A 48 3.32 7.04 -5.89
CA GLN A 48 1.92 7.47 -5.95
C GLN A 48 1.04 6.64 -5.02
N ALA A 49 1.23 5.33 -4.96
CA ALA A 49 0.50 4.46 -4.03
C ALA A 49 0.73 4.85 -2.56
N ARG A 50 1.98 5.15 -2.18
CA ARG A 50 2.31 5.63 -0.82
C ARG A 50 1.60 6.94 -0.49
N LEU A 51 1.63 7.91 -1.41
CA LEU A 51 0.99 9.21 -1.23
C LEU A 51 -0.53 9.07 -1.13
N LYS A 52 -1.14 8.22 -1.97
CA LYS A 52 -2.56 7.91 -1.90
C LYS A 52 -2.95 7.30 -0.56
N ASN A 53 -2.21 6.29 -0.10
CA ASN A 53 -2.46 5.64 1.19
C ASN A 53 -2.37 6.64 2.35
N LEU A 54 -1.38 7.55 2.32
CA LEU A 54 -1.24 8.60 3.33
C LEU A 54 -2.42 9.58 3.30
N ALA A 55 -2.86 10.00 2.11
CA ALA A 55 -4.03 10.87 1.98
C ALA A 55 -5.31 10.20 2.47
N ASP A 56 -5.52 8.93 2.13
CA ASP A 56 -6.68 8.14 2.53
C ASP A 56 -6.71 7.99 4.06
N LEU A 57 -5.59 7.59 4.68
CA LEU A 57 -5.43 7.49 6.14
C LEU A 57 -5.67 8.84 6.84
N ASN A 58 -5.12 9.93 6.32
CA ASN A 58 -5.34 11.26 6.88
C ASN A 58 -6.82 11.65 6.80
N SER A 59 -7.49 11.35 5.69
CA SER A 59 -8.93 11.64 5.53
C SER A 59 -9.79 10.85 6.53
N ASP A 60 -9.45 9.59 6.78
CA ASP A 60 -10.17 8.74 7.72
C ASP A 60 -9.88 9.15 9.18
N ASN A 61 -8.64 9.53 9.48
CA ASN A 61 -8.29 10.10 10.78
C ASN A 61 -9.06 11.41 11.02
N GLN A 62 -9.11 12.31 10.03
CA GLN A 62 -9.85 13.57 10.15
C GLN A 62 -11.33 13.31 10.46
N LYS A 63 -11.95 12.38 9.73
CA LYS A 63 -13.30 11.91 9.99
C LYS A 63 -13.46 11.41 11.42
N VAL A 64 -12.58 10.52 11.87
CA VAL A 64 -12.63 9.95 13.22
C VAL A 64 -12.47 11.03 14.31
N LEU A 65 -11.62 12.03 14.11
CA LEU A 65 -11.32 13.03 15.12
C LEU A 65 -12.34 14.17 15.21
N THR A 66 -13.01 14.51 14.11
CA THR A 66 -13.87 15.71 14.05
C THR A 66 -15.36 15.44 14.15
N GLN A 67 -15.79 14.20 13.96
CA GLN A 67 -17.21 13.88 13.88
C GLN A 67 -17.67 12.98 15.04
N TYR A 68 -18.95 13.12 15.40
CA TYR A 68 -19.62 12.18 16.28
C TYR A 68 -19.83 10.85 15.57
N ARG A 69 -19.50 9.75 16.24
CA ARG A 69 -19.72 8.41 15.70
C ARG A 69 -20.09 7.41 16.77
N TRP A 70 -20.74 6.34 16.36
CA TRP A 70 -20.88 5.15 17.21
C TRP A 70 -19.58 4.35 17.19
N ILE A 71 -19.05 3.99 18.36
CA ILE A 71 -17.90 3.06 18.48
C ILE A 71 -18.43 1.64 18.69
N ASP A 72 -19.38 1.47 19.62
CA ASP A 72 -20.05 0.20 19.88
C ASP A 72 -21.51 0.45 20.25
N ARG A 73 -22.42 0.20 19.31
CA ARG A 73 -23.86 0.41 19.53
C ARG A 73 -24.45 -0.56 20.55
N SER A 74 -23.91 -1.77 20.65
CA SER A 74 -24.40 -2.79 21.58
C SER A 74 -24.13 -2.40 23.03
N LYS A 75 -23.00 -1.73 23.27
CA LYS A 75 -22.59 -1.22 24.58
C LYS A 75 -23.00 0.23 24.82
N GLY A 76 -23.66 0.88 23.86
CA GLY A 76 -24.03 2.29 23.96
C GLY A 76 -22.84 3.26 23.94
N VAL A 77 -21.68 2.87 23.39
CA VAL A 77 -20.46 3.67 23.39
C VAL A 77 -20.40 4.55 22.14
N VAL A 78 -20.35 5.86 22.36
CA VAL A 78 -20.18 6.89 21.32
C VAL A 78 -18.80 7.53 21.40
N GLY A 79 -18.23 7.84 20.25
CA GLY A 79 -17.08 8.70 20.10
C GLY A 79 -17.55 10.14 19.88
N ILE A 80 -16.96 11.07 20.63
CA ILE A 80 -17.16 12.50 20.49
C ILE A 80 -15.97 13.12 19.71
N PRO A 81 -16.15 14.27 19.04
CA PRO A 81 -15.06 15.02 18.43
C PRO A 81 -13.97 15.35 19.45
N ILE A 82 -12.72 15.38 19.00
CA ILE A 82 -11.57 15.55 19.89
C ILE A 82 -11.59 16.91 20.60
N ASP A 83 -12.02 17.98 19.93
CA ASP A 83 -12.13 19.30 20.57
C ASP A 83 -13.11 19.25 21.76
N ARG A 84 -14.24 18.57 21.58
CA ARG A 84 -15.21 18.39 22.66
C ARG A 84 -14.68 17.49 23.77
N ALA A 85 -13.92 16.45 23.42
CA ALA A 85 -13.28 15.58 24.41
C ALA A 85 -12.27 16.37 25.25
N MET A 86 -11.49 17.25 24.63
CA MET A 86 -10.54 18.12 25.31
C MET A 86 -11.26 19.06 26.26
N ASP A 87 -12.31 19.75 25.83
CA ASP A 87 -13.10 20.64 26.71
C ASP A 87 -13.62 19.93 27.95
N LEU A 88 -14.16 18.71 27.78
CA LEU A 88 -14.68 17.91 28.88
C LEU A 88 -13.56 17.43 29.81
N ALA A 89 -12.41 17.05 29.26
CA ALA A 89 -11.24 16.66 30.04
C ALA A 89 -10.68 17.85 30.85
N LEU A 90 -10.61 19.05 30.26
CA LEU A 90 -10.21 20.26 30.97
C LEU A 90 -11.18 20.58 32.10
N ALA A 91 -12.49 20.53 31.84
CA ALA A 91 -13.50 20.76 32.89
C ALA A 91 -13.39 19.73 34.02
N GLN A 92 -13.18 18.46 33.69
CA GLN A 92 -13.00 17.40 34.67
C GLN A 92 -11.73 17.59 35.50
N LEU A 93 -10.64 18.03 34.87
CA LEU A 93 -9.39 18.32 35.56
C LEU A 93 -9.49 19.55 36.45
N GLN A 94 -10.21 20.59 36.04
CA GLN A 94 -10.49 21.77 36.87
C GLN A 94 -11.34 21.41 38.10
N ALA A 95 -12.29 20.50 37.94
CA ALA A 95 -13.11 20.00 39.06
C ALA A 95 -12.30 19.10 40.01
N ASN A 96 -11.31 18.37 39.49
CA ASN A 96 -10.51 17.42 40.25
C ASN A 96 -9.21 18.06 40.72
N LYS A 97 -9.17 18.54 41.96
CA LYS A 97 -8.00 19.21 42.52
C LYS A 97 -6.76 18.32 42.44
N PRO A 98 -5.55 18.86 42.26
CA PRO A 98 -4.33 18.08 42.31
C PRO A 98 -4.20 17.36 43.65
N HIS A 99 -4.07 16.04 43.62
CA HIS A 99 -3.80 15.22 44.80
C HIS A 99 -2.33 14.80 44.80
N PRO A 100 -1.69 14.60 45.96
CA PRO A 100 -0.32 14.12 46.03
C PRO A 100 -0.18 12.82 45.26
N ALA A 101 0.85 12.72 44.40
CA ALA A 101 1.23 11.44 43.83
C ALA A 101 1.53 10.49 45.00
N GLY A 102 0.88 9.32 45.01
CA GLY A 102 1.05 8.34 46.07
C GLY A 102 2.51 7.87 46.22
N PRO A 103 2.79 7.03 47.23
CA PRO A 103 4.14 6.53 47.48
C PRO A 103 4.71 5.84 46.23
N VAL A 104 5.96 6.17 45.90
CA VAL A 104 6.68 5.58 44.77
C VAL A 104 6.94 4.10 45.03
N ASN A 105 6.56 3.23 44.08
CA ASN A 105 6.96 1.83 44.14
C ASN A 105 8.49 1.74 43.99
N PRO A 106 9.17 0.95 44.84
CA PRO A 106 10.60 0.74 44.70
C PRO A 106 10.91 0.09 43.34
N PRO A 107 12.11 0.33 42.77
CA PRO A 107 12.54 -0.29 41.53
C PRO A 107 12.40 -1.82 41.59
N VAL A 108 11.74 -2.41 40.59
CA VAL A 108 11.69 -3.86 40.46
C VAL A 108 13.12 -4.35 40.18
N PRO A 109 13.67 -5.30 40.98
CA PRO A 109 14.97 -5.86 40.72
C PRO A 109 15.03 -6.46 39.30
N PRO A 110 16.16 -6.35 38.58
CA PRO A 110 16.29 -6.96 37.28
C PRO A 110 15.98 -8.46 37.37
N PRO A 111 15.35 -9.06 36.33
CA PRO A 111 15.12 -10.50 36.30
C PRO A 111 16.44 -11.23 36.56
N GLN A 112 16.47 -12.05 37.61
CA GLN A 112 17.61 -12.93 37.83
C GLN A 112 17.69 -13.85 36.61
N ALA A 113 18.85 -13.85 35.95
CA ALA A 113 19.11 -14.76 34.85
C ALA A 113 18.98 -16.20 35.37
N THR A 114 17.89 -16.88 35.00
CA THR A 114 17.81 -18.34 35.13
C THR A 114 18.99 -18.93 34.34
N PRO A 115 19.80 -19.82 34.94
CA PRO A 115 20.84 -20.53 34.22
C PRO A 115 20.21 -21.23 33.01
N ALA A 116 20.75 -20.97 31.81
CA ALA A 116 20.32 -21.68 30.61
C ALA A 116 20.58 -23.19 30.80
N PRO A 117 19.63 -24.07 30.46
CA PRO A 117 19.89 -25.50 30.48
C PRO A 117 21.01 -25.83 29.46
N SER A 118 22.05 -26.52 29.94
CA SER A 118 23.20 -26.95 29.15
C SER A 118 22.76 -27.74 27.90
N PRO A 119 23.28 -27.45 26.70
CA PRO A 119 22.81 -28.05 25.45
C PRO A 119 23.29 -29.50 25.21
N TYR A 120 23.86 -30.18 26.20
CA TYR A 120 24.43 -31.52 26.02
C TYR A 120 23.71 -32.57 26.86
N GLY A 121 22.44 -32.81 26.50
CA GLY A 121 21.78 -34.10 26.71
C GLY A 121 22.33 -35.10 25.71
N GLN A 122 23.30 -35.89 26.15
CA GLN A 122 23.89 -37.01 25.41
C GLN A 122 22.79 -37.94 24.87
N LYS A 123 22.77 -38.15 23.56
CA LYS A 123 22.10 -39.32 22.95
C LYS A 123 23.02 -40.52 23.20
N PRO A 124 22.62 -41.55 23.95
CA PRO A 124 23.44 -42.75 24.06
C PRO A 124 23.43 -43.46 22.70
N ALA A 125 24.61 -43.56 22.11
CA ALA A 125 24.86 -44.35 20.92
C ALA A 125 24.95 -45.83 21.32
N GLY A 126 24.04 -46.63 20.77
CA GLY A 126 24.23 -48.06 20.57
C GLY A 126 23.80 -48.96 21.73
N GLN A 127 22.86 -49.86 21.44
CA GLN A 127 23.05 -51.26 21.80
C GLN A 127 22.36 -52.15 20.75
N LYS A 128 23.16 -53.09 20.25
CA LYS A 128 22.75 -54.26 19.50
C LYS A 128 22.35 -55.34 20.50
#